data_AF-A0A7X7PXI2-F1
#
_entry.id   AF-A0A7X7PXI2-F1
#
_cell.length_a   1.000
_cell.length_b   1.000
_cell.length_c   1.000
_cell.angle_alpha   90.00
_cell.angle_beta   90.00
_cell.angle_gamma   90.00
#
_symmetry.space_group_name_H-M   'P 1'
#
loop_
_entity.id
_entity.type
_entity.pdbx_description
1 polymer ?
#
loop_
_entity_poly.entity_id
_entity_poly.type
_entity_poly.pdbx_seq_one_letter_code
_entity_poly.pdbx_strand_id
1 'polypeptide(L)'
;MIKSKVLAGAAFLTVLLHSNALAEQSVQERYQLEEAATPLREQAGWRKPERILVIGAEPGVVQRLEADSPDVEFLRASSPAEAISLAKSADALVGTC
;
A
#
# COMPACT_ATOMS: atom_id res chain seq x y z
N MET A 1 42.19 -16.72 -41.49
CA MET A 1 42.01 -15.27 -41.23
C MET A 1 40.68 -14.91 -41.88
N ILE A 2 39.56 -14.58 -41.22
CA ILE A 2 39.27 -13.64 -40.13
C ILE A 2 38.05 -14.19 -39.35
N LYS A 3 38.07 -14.08 -38.02
CA LYS A 3 36.93 -14.40 -37.13
C LYS A 3 35.94 -13.23 -37.16
N SER A 4 34.64 -13.49 -37.29
CA SER A 4 33.61 -12.52 -36.88
C SER A 4 32.45 -13.23 -36.20
N LYS A 5 32.38 -13.05 -34.88
CA LYS A 5 31.27 -13.42 -34.00
C LYS A 5 30.22 -12.31 -34.11
N VAL A 6 28.96 -12.67 -34.33
CA VAL A 6 27.85 -11.84 -33.82
C VAL A 6 26.86 -12.77 -33.13
N LEU A 7 26.95 -12.77 -31.79
CA LEU A 7 26.03 -13.40 -30.87
C LEU A 7 24.99 -12.34 -30.50
N ALA A 8 23.86 -12.32 -31.18
CA ALA A 8 22.74 -11.44 -30.86
C ALA A 8 21.48 -12.28 -30.74
N GLY A 9 21.25 -12.85 -29.55
CA GLY A 9 20.09 -13.73 -29.33
C GLY A 9 19.60 -13.87 -27.89
N ALA A 10 20.31 -13.32 -26.90
CA ALA A 10 19.97 -13.55 -25.49
C ALA A 10 19.34 -12.34 -24.77
N ALA A 11 19.29 -11.15 -25.38
CA ALA A 11 18.89 -9.93 -24.66
C ALA A 11 17.38 -9.66 -24.66
N PHE A 12 16.58 -10.36 -25.47
CA PHE A 12 15.16 -10.00 -25.66
C PHE A 12 14.18 -10.70 -24.71
N LEU A 13 14.62 -11.71 -23.94
CA LEU A 13 13.74 -12.50 -23.07
C LEU A 13 13.80 -12.12 -21.58
N THR A 14 14.65 -11.16 -21.18
CA THR A 14 14.81 -10.77 -19.76
C THR A 14 13.98 -9.55 -19.37
N VAL A 15 13.42 -8.82 -20.34
CA VAL A 15 12.74 -7.53 -20.09
C VAL A 15 11.30 -7.69 -19.58
N LEU A 16 10.67 -8.85 -19.74
CA LEU A 16 9.22 -9.02 -19.48
C LEU A 16 8.85 -9.61 -18.11
N LEU A 17 9.82 -9.90 -17.22
CA LEU A 17 9.54 -10.36 -15.85
C LEU A 17 9.95 -9.38 -14.73
N HIS A 18 10.44 -8.18 -15.06
CA HIS A 18 10.99 -7.25 -14.06
C HIS A 18 10.08 -6.07 -13.68
N SER A 19 8.83 -6.02 -14.17
CA SER A 19 8.04 -4.78 -14.09
C SER A 19 7.33 -4.46 -12.78
N ASN A 20 7.49 -5.24 -11.69
CA ASN A 20 6.83 -4.92 -10.42
C ASN A 20 7.78 -4.61 -9.24
N ALA A 21 9.10 -4.81 -9.37
CA ALA A 21 10.02 -4.60 -8.25
C ALA A 21 10.56 -3.16 -8.11
N LEU A 22 10.47 -2.34 -9.18
CA LEU A 22 11.07 -0.99 -9.18
C LEU A 22 10.17 0.11 -8.56
N ALA A 23 8.88 -0.18 -8.34
CA ALA A 23 7.97 0.79 -7.72
C ALA A 23 8.11 0.82 -6.18
N GLU A 24 8.32 -0.33 -5.55
CA GLU A 24 8.35 -0.47 -4.08
C GLU A 24 9.61 0.13 -3.44
N GLN A 25 10.76 0.02 -4.12
CA GLN A 25 12.01 0.64 -3.67
C GLN A 25 11.93 2.19 -3.59
N SER A 26 10.93 2.82 -4.23
CA SER A 26 10.85 4.28 -4.32
C SER A 26 10.20 4.99 -3.12
N VAL A 27 9.33 4.33 -2.34
CA VAL A 27 8.60 4.97 -1.22
C VAL A 27 9.40 4.89 0.07
N GLN A 28 9.93 3.71 0.38
CA GLN A 28 10.74 3.51 1.59
C GLN A 28 12.00 4.37 1.55
N GLU A 29 12.72 4.41 0.43
CA GLU A 29 13.92 5.25 0.27
C GLU A 29 13.59 6.75 0.33
N ARG A 30 12.53 7.18 -0.37
CA ARG A 30 12.12 8.60 -0.42
C ARG A 30 11.78 9.13 0.97
N TYR A 31 11.11 8.33 1.79
CA TYR A 31 10.65 8.72 3.12
C TYR A 31 11.51 8.16 4.26
N GLN A 32 12.63 7.48 3.93
CA GLN A 32 13.54 6.83 4.89
C GLN A 32 12.78 5.94 5.89
N LEU A 33 11.82 5.17 5.38
CA LEU A 33 11.03 4.25 6.19
C LEU A 33 11.84 2.96 6.42
N GLU A 34 11.90 2.52 7.67
CA GLU A 34 12.47 1.23 8.04
C GLU A 34 11.34 0.24 8.34
N GLU A 35 11.43 -0.96 7.76
CA GLU A 35 10.51 -2.04 8.09
C GLU A 35 10.74 -2.50 9.53
N ALA A 36 9.67 -2.53 10.33
CA ALA A 36 9.75 -3.01 11.70
C ALA A 36 9.99 -4.53 11.73
N ALA A 37 10.95 -4.98 12.56
CA ALA A 37 11.23 -6.40 12.74
C ALA A 37 10.11 -7.19 13.43
N THR A 38 9.12 -6.51 14.02
CA THR A 38 8.02 -7.12 14.76
C THR A 38 6.69 -6.65 14.20
N PRO A 39 5.77 -7.57 13.82
CA PRO A 39 4.43 -7.21 13.38
C PRO A 39 3.72 -6.34 14.42
N LEU A 40 2.99 -5.31 13.98
CA LEU A 40 2.27 -4.40 14.90
C LEU A 40 1.38 -5.15 15.90
N ARG A 41 0.70 -6.22 15.47
CA ARG A 41 -0.19 -7.02 16.31
C ARG A 41 0.48 -7.65 17.53
N GLU A 42 1.81 -7.80 17.49
CA GLU A 42 2.62 -8.42 18.55
C GLU A 42 3.26 -7.38 19.47
N GLN A 43 3.11 -6.09 19.18
CA GLN A 43 3.66 -5.03 20.00
C GLN A 43 2.84 -4.86 21.29
N ALA A 44 3.55 -4.60 22.40
CA ALA A 44 2.92 -4.34 23.69
C ALA A 44 2.01 -3.10 23.59
N GLY A 45 0.77 -3.23 24.05
CA GLY A 45 -0.23 -2.15 23.98
C GLY A 45 -0.97 -2.05 22.65
N TRP A 46 -0.72 -2.94 21.69
CA TRP A 46 -1.53 -3.00 20.48
C TRP A 46 -2.97 -3.36 20.79
N ARG A 47 -3.90 -2.68 20.12
CA ARG A 47 -5.32 -3.02 20.09
C ARG A 47 -5.81 -3.06 18.65
N LYS A 48 -6.82 -3.89 18.38
CA LYS A 48 -7.51 -3.91 17.10
C LYS A 48 -8.14 -2.52 16.84
N PRO A 49 -7.95 -1.92 15.65
CA PRO A 49 -8.67 -0.70 15.27
C PRO A 49 -10.17 -0.95 15.21
N GLU A 50 -10.95 -0.06 15.81
CA GLU A 50 -12.42 -0.09 15.81
C GLU A 50 -13.00 0.99 14.90
N ARG A 51 -12.24 2.06 14.62
CA ARG A 51 -12.65 3.17 13.75
C ARG A 51 -11.60 3.41 12.67
N ILE A 52 -11.94 3.15 11.41
CA ILE A 52 -10.99 3.29 10.29
C ILE A 52 -11.50 4.35 9.32
N LEU A 53 -10.69 5.38 9.07
CA LEU A 53 -10.97 6.37 8.03
C LEU A 53 -10.54 5.85 6.67
N VAL A 54 -11.48 5.82 5.72
CA VAL A 54 -11.21 5.43 4.33
C VAL A 54 -11.23 6.67 3.45
N ILE A 55 -10.13 6.93 2.74
CA ILE A 55 -9.98 8.04 1.80
C ILE A 55 -9.70 7.55 0.38
N GLY A 56 -10.14 8.29 -0.64
CA GLY A 56 -9.79 8.01 -2.04
C GLY A 56 -10.26 6.64 -2.55
N ALA A 57 -11.27 6.05 -1.94
CA ALA A 57 -11.75 4.72 -2.29
C ALA A 57 -12.82 4.77 -3.39
N GLU A 58 -12.76 3.79 -4.29
CA GLU A 58 -13.77 3.59 -5.32
C GLU A 58 -15.16 3.30 -4.72
N PRO A 59 -16.25 3.66 -5.44
CA PRO A 59 -17.59 3.26 -5.04
C PRO A 59 -17.67 1.75 -4.76
N GLY A 60 -18.35 1.34 -3.70
CA GLY A 60 -18.47 -0.08 -3.34
C GLY A 60 -17.35 -0.64 -2.46
N VAL A 61 -16.22 0.05 -2.29
CA VAL A 61 -15.12 -0.44 -1.43
C VAL A 61 -15.56 -0.49 0.03
N VAL A 62 -16.15 0.60 0.54
CA VAL A 62 -16.50 0.64 1.96
C VAL A 62 -17.61 -0.36 2.30
N GLN A 63 -18.59 -0.59 1.42
CA GLN A 63 -19.59 -1.64 1.65
C GLN A 63 -18.97 -3.05 1.73
N ARG A 64 -17.92 -3.32 0.97
CA ARG A 64 -17.19 -4.59 1.05
C ARG A 64 -16.41 -4.71 2.37
N LEU A 65 -15.72 -3.64 2.77
CA LEU A 65 -15.01 -3.60 4.05
C LEU A 65 -15.97 -3.79 5.24
N GLU A 66 -17.15 -3.16 5.20
CA GLU A 66 -18.20 -3.33 6.21
C GLU A 66 -18.71 -4.77 6.27
N ALA A 67 -18.84 -5.45 5.12
CA ALA A 67 -19.28 -6.85 5.07
C ALA A 67 -18.23 -7.82 5.66
N ASP A 68 -16.95 -7.58 5.39
CA ASP A 68 -15.84 -8.42 5.86
C ASP A 68 -15.44 -8.13 7.32
N SER A 69 -15.78 -6.94 7.82
CA SER A 69 -15.42 -6.47 9.16
C SER A 69 -16.57 -5.68 9.81
N PRO A 70 -17.67 -6.37 10.18
CA PRO A 70 -18.87 -5.73 10.71
C PRO A 70 -18.67 -5.11 12.11
N ASP A 71 -17.57 -5.44 12.79
CA ASP A 71 -17.21 -4.89 14.10
C ASP A 71 -16.36 -3.61 14.01
N VAL A 72 -16.06 -3.14 12.79
CA VAL A 72 -15.29 -1.92 12.54
C VAL A 72 -16.20 -0.83 11.95
N GLU A 73 -16.13 0.37 12.52
CA GLU A 73 -16.75 1.56 11.97
C GLU A 73 -15.86 2.17 10.88
N PHE A 74 -16.32 2.15 9.63
CA PHE A 74 -15.62 2.77 8.52
C PHE A 74 -16.09 4.20 8.29
N LEU A 75 -15.24 5.17 8.63
CA LEU A 75 -15.47 6.59 8.45
C LEU A 75 -15.20 6.97 6.99
N ARG A 76 -16.07 7.81 6.41
CA ARG A 76 -15.93 8.31 5.04
C ARG A 76 -15.82 9.83 5.10
N ALA A 77 -14.82 10.37 4.41
CA ALA A 77 -14.69 11.81 4.20
C ALA A 77 -15.11 12.17 2.78
N SER A 78 -15.93 13.22 2.64
CA SER A 78 -16.32 13.81 1.37
C SER A 78 -15.35 14.92 0.90
N SER A 79 -14.43 15.34 1.76
CA SER A 79 -13.43 16.36 1.45
C SER A 79 -12.14 16.18 2.25
N PRO A 80 -11.02 16.77 1.82
CA PRO A 80 -9.77 16.76 2.59
C PRO A 80 -9.92 17.39 3.99
N ALA A 81 -10.68 18.48 4.12
CA ALA A 81 -10.90 19.13 5.41
C ALA A 81 -11.66 18.22 6.39
N GLU A 82 -12.66 17.50 5.90
CA GLU A 82 -13.38 16.50 6.68
C GLU A 82 -12.48 15.32 7.06
N ALA A 83 -11.64 14.84 6.14
CA ALA A 83 -10.69 13.76 6.42
C ALA A 83 -9.73 14.14 7.56
N ILE A 84 -9.22 15.38 7.57
CA ILE A 84 -8.36 15.89 8.64
C ILE A 84 -9.11 15.93 9.99
N SER A 85 -10.39 16.28 9.97
CA SER A 85 -11.22 16.29 11.19
C SER A 85 -11.43 14.87 11.71
N LEU A 86 -11.82 13.94 10.83
CA LEU A 86 -12.07 12.53 11.17
C LEU A 86 -10.80 11.78 11.59
N ALA A 87 -9.63 12.15 11.05
CA ALA A 87 -8.36 11.52 11.41
C ALA A 87 -8.03 11.63 12.90
N LYS A 88 -8.57 12.65 13.61
CA LYS A 88 -8.36 12.81 15.05
C LYS A 88 -9.09 11.77 15.90
N SER A 89 -10.14 11.15 15.37
CA SER A 89 -10.97 10.16 16.05
C SER A 89 -10.93 8.78 15.39
N ALA A 90 -10.07 8.62 14.37
CA ALA A 90 -9.80 7.35 13.72
C ALA A 90 -8.60 6.66 14.38
N ASP A 91 -8.66 5.34 14.48
CA ASP A 91 -7.56 4.50 14.95
C ASP A 91 -6.55 4.23 13.83
N ALA A 92 -7.03 4.22 12.58
CA ALA A 92 -6.22 4.03 11.39
C ALA A 92 -6.83 4.76 10.19
N LEU A 93 -6.00 5.01 9.18
CA LEU A 93 -6.39 5.55 7.88
C LEU A 93 -5.95 4.59 6.79
N VAL A 94 -6.86 4.28 5.86
CA VAL A 94 -6.58 3.50 4.65
C VAL A 94 -6.97 4.33 3.43
N GLY A 95 -6.07 4.37 2.44
CA GLY A 95 -6.30 5.09 1.20
C GLY A 95 -5.55 4.47 0.03
N THR A 96 -5.91 4.93 -1.16
CA THR A 96 -5.21 4.58 -2.39
C THR A 96 -3.90 5.38 -2.50
N CYS A 97 -2.85 4.74 -3.01
CA CYS A 97 -1.55 5.35 -3.31
C CYS A 97 -1.40 5.65 -4.81
#